data_AF-A0A3L9YLB1-F1
#
_entry.id   AF-A0A3L9YLB1-F1
#
_cell.length_a   1.000
_cell.length_b   1.000
_cell.length_c   1.000
_cell.angle_alpha   90.00
_cell.angle_beta   90.00
_cell.angle_gamma   90.00
#
_symmetry.space_group_name_H-M   'P 1'
#
loop_
_entity.id
_entity.type
_entity.pdbx_description
1 polymer ?
#
loop_
_entity_poly.entity_id
_entity_poly.type
_entity_poly.pdbx_seq_one_letter_code
_entity_poly.pdbx_strand_id
1 'polypeptide(L)'
;MSTINNQDITKIMRSLKLFYISIFLISFSCGTDDIQNLGKSDCAVAFSKLLDQAEDDYIALMIQPDSDGNDQSLEACLNRKSYTQAYIVRLQNANDTLNTIAGCTDTEYFNFIGRILDRKQQLEEDMTSTWNRCEEIFGGG
;
A
#
# COMPACT_ATOMS: atom_id res chain seq x y z
N MET A 1 -8.97 29.88 53.18
CA MET A 1 -7.71 29.14 52.97
C MET A 1 -8.12 27.76 52.47
N SER A 2 -8.26 27.59 51.14
CA SER A 2 -8.73 26.33 50.55
C SER A 2 -7.55 25.39 50.39
N THR A 3 -7.53 24.34 51.20
CA THR A 3 -6.64 23.19 51.05
C THR A 3 -7.06 22.40 49.81
N ILE A 4 -6.32 22.57 48.73
CA ILE A 4 -6.44 21.71 47.55
C ILE A 4 -6.00 20.31 47.99
N ASN A 5 -6.91 19.35 47.93
CA ASN A 5 -6.68 17.99 48.39
C ASN A 5 -5.76 17.25 47.39
N ASN A 6 -4.87 16.38 47.88
CA ASN A 6 -3.91 15.64 47.04
C ASN A 6 -4.58 14.79 45.94
N GLN A 7 -5.85 14.41 46.14
CA GLN A 7 -6.66 13.73 45.12
C GLN A 7 -7.01 14.62 43.92
N ASP A 8 -7.19 15.92 44.11
CA ASP A 8 -7.53 16.87 43.03
C ASP A 8 -6.32 17.16 42.14
N ILE A 9 -5.13 17.28 42.74
CA ILE A 9 -3.85 17.48 42.01
C ILE A 9 -3.58 16.29 41.07
N THR A 10 -3.84 15.07 41.53
CA THR A 10 -3.62 13.84 40.75
C THR A 10 -4.61 13.73 39.58
N LYS A 11 -5.85 14.18 39.75
CA LYS A 11 -6.85 14.27 38.67
C LYS A 11 -6.44 15.31 37.63
N ILE A 12 -6.06 16.52 38.05
CA ILE A 12 -5.63 17.60 37.16
C ILE A 12 -4.41 17.16 36.33
N MET A 13 -3.43 16.49 36.95
CA MET A 13 -2.25 15.96 36.25
C MET A 13 -2.59 14.85 35.24
N ARG A 14 -3.57 13.98 35.53
CA ARG A 14 -4.04 12.95 34.59
C ARG A 14 -4.78 13.58 33.41
N SER A 15 -5.61 14.59 33.65
CA SER A 15 -6.30 15.35 32.60
C SER A 15 -5.33 16.12 31.70
N LEU A 16 -4.27 16.72 32.26
CA LEU A 16 -3.25 17.43 31.48
C LEU A 16 -2.45 16.47 30.59
N LYS A 17 -2.07 15.29 31.11
CA LYS A 17 -1.37 14.25 30.34
C LYS A 17 -2.20 13.73 29.17
N LEU A 18 -3.49 13.52 29.38
CA LEU A 18 -4.41 13.10 28.32
C LEU A 18 -4.56 14.17 27.23
N PHE A 19 -4.58 15.45 27.62
CA PHE A 19 -4.67 16.57 26.68
C PHE A 19 -3.43 16.71 25.78
N TYR A 20 -2.22 16.53 26.34
CA TYR A 20 -0.98 16.53 25.56
C TYR A 20 -0.87 15.35 24.58
N ILE A 21 -1.34 14.17 24.96
CA ILE A 21 -1.38 13.01 24.07
C ILE A 21 -2.38 13.25 22.92
N SER A 22 -3.54 13.85 23.20
CA SER A 22 -4.51 14.19 22.15
C SER A 22 -4.00 15.27 21.18
N ILE A 23 -3.26 16.27 21.65
CA ILE A 23 -2.67 17.28 20.76
C ILE A 23 -1.57 16.67 19.88
N PHE A 24 -0.77 15.74 20.42
CA PHE A 24 0.25 15.03 19.65
C PHE A 24 -0.35 14.11 18.58
N LEU A 25 -1.55 13.56 18.80
CA LEU A 25 -2.22 12.70 17.83
C LEU A 25 -2.93 13.49 16.71
N ILE A 26 -3.38 14.72 16.97
CA ILE A 26 -4.06 15.56 15.98
C ILE A 26 -3.07 16.24 15.03
N SER A 27 -1.82 16.48 15.44
CA SER A 27 -0.78 17.04 14.57
C SER A 27 -0.14 16.04 13.59
N PHE A 28 -0.44 14.74 13.68
CA PHE A 28 0.01 13.74 12.70
C PHE A 28 -0.96 13.52 11.53
N SER A 29 -2.22 13.96 11.62
CA SER A 29 -3.23 13.62 10.60
C SER A 29 -3.42 14.69 9.50
N CYS A 30 -2.64 15.77 9.51
CA CYS A 30 -2.80 16.87 8.54
C CYS A 30 -1.47 17.48 8.08
N GLY A 31 -0.50 16.63 7.70
CA GLY A 31 0.79 17.11 7.16
C GLY A 31 1.79 16.03 6.72
N THR A 32 1.40 14.77 6.62
CA THR A 32 2.34 13.69 6.24
C THR A 32 2.78 13.76 4.79
N ASP A 33 1.89 14.18 3.89
CA ASP A 33 2.16 14.13 2.46
C ASP A 33 3.20 15.19 2.06
N ASP A 34 3.10 16.40 2.62
CA ASP A 34 4.07 17.46 2.36
C ASP A 34 5.46 17.12 2.91
N ILE A 35 5.55 16.48 4.08
CA ILE A 35 6.83 16.08 4.68
C ILE A 35 7.47 14.92 3.91
N GLN A 36 6.68 13.95 3.44
CA GLN A 36 7.17 12.80 2.66
C GLN A 36 7.60 13.18 1.23
N ASN A 37 7.19 14.35 0.74
CA ASN A 37 7.50 14.85 -0.60
C ASN A 37 8.60 15.93 -0.61
N LEU A 38 9.09 16.37 0.55
CA LEU A 38 10.21 17.30 0.63
C LEU A 38 11.46 16.72 -0.08
N GLY A 39 11.87 17.39 -1.15
CA GLY A 39 13.06 17.02 -1.94
C GLY A 39 12.82 16.02 -3.08
N LYS A 40 11.58 15.58 -3.32
CA LYS A 40 11.21 14.78 -4.50
C LYS A 40 10.87 15.70 -5.67
N SER A 41 11.18 15.27 -6.90
CA SER A 41 10.68 15.94 -8.10
C SER A 41 9.17 15.76 -8.26
N ASP A 42 8.51 16.65 -9.01
CA ASP A 42 7.09 16.49 -9.38
C ASP A 42 6.84 15.15 -10.09
N CYS A 43 7.82 14.72 -10.89
CA CYS A 43 7.81 13.40 -11.54
C CYS A 43 7.76 12.28 -10.51
N ALA A 44 8.62 12.32 -9.48
CA ALA A 44 8.64 11.30 -8.45
C ALA A 44 7.36 11.27 -7.59
N VAL A 45 6.77 12.43 -7.29
CA VAL A 45 5.49 12.49 -6.58
C VAL A 45 4.37 11.86 -7.43
N ALA A 46 4.25 12.28 -8.69
CA ALA A 46 3.21 11.78 -9.59
C ALA A 46 3.35 10.29 -9.88
N PHE A 47 4.58 9.83 -10.14
CA PHE A 47 4.84 8.45 -10.52
C PHE A 47 4.75 7.50 -9.32
N SER A 48 5.20 7.91 -8.13
CA SER A 48 4.96 7.13 -6.90
C SER A 48 3.46 6.93 -6.69
N LYS A 49 2.67 8.01 -6.76
CA LYS A 49 1.21 7.93 -6.59
C LYS A 49 0.56 6.97 -7.60
N LEU A 50 1.03 6.97 -8.85
CA LEU A 50 0.53 6.05 -9.88
C LEU A 50 0.81 4.59 -9.51
N LEU A 51 2.04 4.28 -9.06
CA LEU A 51 2.42 2.93 -8.65
C LEU A 51 1.70 2.49 -7.36
N ASP A 52 1.62 3.39 -6.37
CA ASP A 52 0.99 3.11 -5.08
C ASP A 52 -0.51 2.83 -5.26
N GLN A 53 -1.20 3.66 -6.06
CA GLN A 53 -2.61 3.41 -6.40
C GLN A 53 -2.79 2.08 -7.15
N ALA A 54 -1.88 1.73 -8.05
CA ALA A 54 -1.97 0.48 -8.80
C ALA A 54 -1.79 -0.75 -7.89
N GLU A 55 -0.90 -0.67 -6.89
CA GLU A 55 -0.71 -1.72 -5.88
C GLU A 55 -1.96 -1.82 -4.98
N ASP A 56 -2.51 -0.69 -4.52
CA ASP A 56 -3.73 -0.68 -3.71
C ASP A 56 -4.92 -1.31 -4.44
N ASP A 57 -5.10 -0.96 -5.72
CA ASP A 57 -6.13 -1.55 -6.58
C ASP A 57 -5.94 -3.08 -6.70
N TYR A 58 -4.69 -3.53 -6.87
CA TYR A 58 -4.35 -4.95 -6.97
C TYR A 58 -4.63 -5.70 -5.66
N ILE A 59 -4.18 -5.17 -4.52
CA ILE A 59 -4.42 -5.77 -3.20
C ILE A 59 -5.93 -5.87 -2.94
N ALA A 60 -6.69 -4.84 -3.28
CA ALA A 60 -8.15 -4.85 -3.11
C ALA A 60 -8.82 -5.95 -3.93
N LEU A 61 -8.32 -6.27 -5.12
CA LEU A 61 -8.80 -7.40 -5.94
C LEU A 61 -8.42 -8.75 -5.34
N MET A 62 -7.22 -8.88 -4.78
CA MET A 62 -6.71 -10.15 -4.24
C MET A 62 -7.47 -10.67 -3.02
N ILE A 63 -8.17 -9.79 -2.30
CA ILE A 63 -9.01 -10.16 -1.15
C ILE A 63 -10.48 -10.40 -1.52
N GLN A 64 -10.88 -10.21 -2.78
CA GLN A 64 -12.26 -10.43 -3.19
C GLN A 64 -12.59 -11.93 -3.16
N PRO A 65 -13.73 -12.32 -2.55
CA PRO A 65 -14.23 -13.68 -2.66
C PRO A 65 -14.75 -13.95 -4.08
N ASP A 66 -15.02 -15.22 -4.37
CA ASP A 66 -15.78 -15.60 -5.57
C ASP A 66 -17.25 -15.14 -5.51
N SER A 67 -18.00 -15.49 -6.56
CA SER A 67 -19.41 -15.15 -6.69
C SER A 67 -20.32 -15.70 -5.58
N ASP A 68 -19.90 -16.76 -4.88
CA ASP A 68 -20.61 -17.39 -3.77
C ASP A 68 -20.12 -16.88 -2.39
N GLY A 69 -19.16 -15.96 -2.36
CA GLY A 69 -18.58 -15.42 -1.13
C GLY A 69 -17.47 -16.29 -0.54
N ASN A 70 -16.96 -17.28 -1.28
CA ASN A 70 -15.88 -18.16 -0.85
C ASN A 70 -14.51 -17.61 -1.31
N ASP A 71 -13.58 -17.50 -0.37
CA ASP A 71 -12.21 -17.04 -0.61
C ASP A 71 -11.23 -18.19 -0.91
N GLN A 72 -11.63 -19.44 -0.69
CA GLN A 72 -10.81 -20.66 -0.84
C GLN A 72 -11.39 -21.65 -1.88
N SER A 73 -11.95 -21.12 -2.96
CA SER A 73 -12.43 -21.94 -4.09
C SER A 73 -11.46 -21.94 -5.27
N LEU A 74 -11.69 -22.87 -6.20
CA LEU A 74 -11.03 -22.86 -7.51
C LEU A 74 -11.29 -21.55 -8.26
N GLU A 75 -12.54 -21.05 -8.25
CA GLU A 75 -12.91 -19.79 -8.88
C GLU A 75 -12.14 -18.60 -8.28
N ALA A 76 -12.10 -18.50 -6.95
CA ALA A 76 -11.35 -17.45 -6.27
C ALA A 76 -9.85 -17.49 -6.61
N CYS A 77 -9.27 -18.69 -6.72
CA CYS A 77 -7.88 -18.86 -7.16
C CYS A 77 -7.67 -18.40 -8.60
N LEU A 78 -8.55 -18.79 -9.53
CA LEU A 78 -8.49 -18.39 -10.94
C LEU A 78 -8.67 -16.88 -11.14
N ASN A 79 -9.53 -16.25 -10.34
CA ASN A 79 -9.69 -14.79 -10.33
C ASN A 79 -8.40 -14.10 -9.90
N ARG A 80 -7.79 -14.53 -8.78
CA ARG A 80 -6.49 -14.01 -8.30
C ARG A 80 -5.35 -14.20 -9.30
N LYS A 81 -5.34 -15.34 -10.00
CA LYS A 81 -4.44 -15.58 -11.13
C LYS A 81 -4.61 -14.51 -12.21
N SER A 82 -5.84 -14.26 -12.64
CA SER A 82 -6.16 -13.25 -13.66
C SER A 82 -5.76 -11.84 -13.21
N TYR A 83 -6.04 -11.46 -11.96
CA TYR A 83 -5.66 -10.17 -11.40
C TYR A 83 -4.14 -9.99 -11.35
N THR A 84 -3.42 -11.03 -10.94
CA THR A 84 -1.94 -11.00 -10.91
C THR A 84 -1.36 -10.82 -12.31
N GLN A 85 -1.90 -11.52 -13.32
CA GLN A 85 -1.49 -11.32 -14.72
C GLN A 85 -1.78 -9.90 -15.21
N ALA A 86 -2.96 -9.37 -14.92
CA ALA A 86 -3.32 -7.99 -15.29
C ALA A 86 -2.41 -6.97 -14.61
N TYR A 87 -2.03 -7.19 -13.35
CA TYR A 87 -1.15 -6.30 -12.62
C TYR A 87 0.29 -6.34 -13.14
N ILE A 88 0.82 -7.52 -13.52
CA ILE A 88 2.10 -7.63 -14.22
C ILE A 88 2.11 -6.79 -15.49
N VAL A 89 1.04 -6.83 -16.30
CA VAL A 89 0.92 -5.99 -17.51
C VAL A 89 0.84 -4.51 -17.15
N ARG A 90 0.12 -4.14 -16.08
CA ARG A 90 0.06 -2.75 -15.60
C ARG A 90 1.43 -2.22 -15.17
N LEU A 91 2.25 -3.04 -14.52
CA LEU A 91 3.63 -2.72 -14.17
C LEU A 91 4.52 -2.54 -15.42
N GLN A 92 4.34 -3.36 -16.46
CA GLN A 92 5.03 -3.18 -17.74
C GLN A 92 4.65 -1.83 -18.38
N ASN A 93 3.36 -1.50 -18.43
CA ASN A 93 2.88 -0.22 -18.96
C ASN A 93 3.38 0.97 -18.13
N ALA A 94 3.49 0.82 -16.80
CA ALA A 94 4.07 1.84 -15.94
C ALA A 94 5.56 2.07 -16.27
N ASN A 95 6.33 0.99 -16.51
CA ASN A 95 7.71 1.10 -16.97
C ASN A 95 7.82 1.87 -18.29
N ASP A 96 6.94 1.58 -19.25
CA ASP A 96 6.90 2.31 -20.52
C ASP A 96 6.54 3.80 -20.32
N THR A 97 5.63 4.08 -19.39
CA THR A 97 5.26 5.45 -19.02
C THR A 97 6.46 6.20 -18.40
N LEU A 98 7.21 5.54 -17.51
CA LEU A 98 8.42 6.11 -16.90
C LEU A 98 9.49 6.50 -17.93
N ASN A 99 9.59 5.75 -19.03
CA ASN A 99 10.52 6.07 -20.12
C ASN A 99 10.13 7.34 -20.89
N THR A 100 8.90 7.83 -20.74
CA THR A 100 8.37 8.97 -21.48
C THR A 100 8.05 10.19 -20.60
N ILE A 101 7.98 10.00 -19.29
CA ILE A 101 7.70 11.09 -18.35
C ILE A 101 8.94 11.98 -18.18
N ALA A 102 8.75 13.29 -18.27
CA ALA A 102 9.81 14.27 -18.09
C ALA A 102 9.93 14.70 -16.61
N GLY A 103 11.13 15.14 -16.22
CA GLY A 103 11.34 15.81 -14.93
C GLY A 103 11.74 14.91 -13.76
N CYS A 104 11.85 13.60 -13.99
CA CYS A 104 12.52 12.72 -13.02
C CYS A 104 14.03 12.93 -13.07
N THR A 105 14.68 12.89 -11.91
CA THR A 105 16.13 12.74 -11.84
C THR A 105 16.54 11.31 -12.18
N ASP A 106 17.79 11.11 -12.62
CA ASP A 106 18.32 9.76 -12.90
C ASP A 106 18.15 8.82 -11.69
N THR A 107 18.40 9.31 -10.48
CA THR A 107 18.24 8.52 -9.25
C THR A 107 16.80 8.09 -9.03
N GLU A 108 15.83 8.98 -9.21
CA GLU A 108 14.41 8.64 -9.09
C GLU A 108 13.99 7.63 -10.16
N TYR A 109 14.43 7.85 -11.40
CA TYR A 109 14.16 6.96 -12.52
C TYR A 109 14.68 5.54 -12.26
N PHE A 110 15.95 5.38 -11.85
CA PHE A 110 16.50 4.06 -11.53
C PHE A 110 15.83 3.41 -10.32
N ASN A 111 15.43 4.18 -9.31
CA ASN A 111 14.67 3.67 -8.17
C ASN A 111 13.29 3.12 -8.61
N PHE A 112 12.58 3.84 -9.49
CA PHE A 112 11.29 3.36 -10.00
C PHE A 112 11.43 2.14 -10.89
N ILE A 113 12.43 2.10 -11.77
CA ILE A 113 12.74 0.88 -12.55
C ILE A 113 13.00 -0.29 -11.60
N GLY A 114 13.86 -0.10 -10.59
CA GLY A 114 14.18 -1.14 -9.62
C GLY A 114 12.92 -1.68 -8.92
N ARG A 115 12.07 -0.77 -8.44
CA ARG A 115 10.80 -1.12 -7.80
C ARG A 115 9.86 -1.90 -8.73
N ILE A 116 9.71 -1.48 -9.98
CA ILE A 116 8.84 -2.15 -10.96
C ILE A 116 9.36 -3.55 -11.28
N LEU A 117 10.66 -3.68 -11.54
CA LEU A 117 11.26 -4.96 -11.91
C LEU A 117 11.23 -5.97 -10.76
N ASP A 118 11.59 -5.54 -9.55
CA ASP A 118 11.54 -6.37 -8.35
C ASP A 118 10.11 -6.87 -8.08
N ARG A 119 9.13 -5.95 -8.11
CA ARG A 119 7.73 -6.32 -7.89
C ARG A 119 7.21 -7.26 -8.97
N LYS A 120 7.55 -7.02 -10.24
CA LYS A 120 7.18 -7.90 -11.35
C LYS A 120 7.75 -9.32 -11.15
N GLN A 121 9.01 -9.44 -10.75
CA GLN A 121 9.63 -10.73 -10.47
C GLN A 121 8.90 -11.49 -9.36
N GLN A 122 8.58 -10.82 -8.24
CA GLN A 122 7.82 -11.44 -7.14
C GLN A 122 6.47 -11.98 -7.63
N LEU A 123 5.75 -11.23 -8.46
CA LEU A 123 4.46 -11.67 -9.00
C LEU A 123 4.60 -12.85 -9.98
N GLU A 124 5.68 -12.91 -10.76
CA GLU A 124 6.00 -14.05 -11.63
C GLU A 124 6.32 -15.32 -10.82
N GLU A 125 6.98 -15.15 -9.67
CA GLU A 125 7.22 -16.22 -8.69
C GLU A 125 5.91 -16.69 -8.04
N ASP A 126 5.01 -15.77 -7.65
CA ASP A 126 3.68 -16.08 -7.14
C ASP A 126 2.82 -16.84 -8.18
N MET A 127 2.88 -16.39 -9.44
CA MET A 127 2.23 -17.08 -10.56
C MET A 127 2.73 -18.53 -10.67
N THR A 128 4.03 -18.75 -10.57
CA THR A 128 4.63 -20.09 -10.73
C THR A 128 4.35 -20.99 -9.54
N SER A 129 4.49 -20.47 -8.32
CA SER A 129 4.41 -21.25 -7.08
C SER A 129 2.98 -21.53 -6.64
N THR A 130 2.05 -20.62 -6.93
CA THR A 130 0.70 -20.61 -6.37
C THR A 130 -0.35 -20.57 -7.47
N TRP A 131 -0.41 -19.50 -8.26
CA TRP A 131 -1.59 -19.25 -9.12
C TRP A 131 -1.68 -20.19 -10.34
N ASN A 132 -0.58 -20.69 -10.86
CA ASN A 132 -0.60 -21.69 -11.93
C ASN A 132 -1.04 -23.07 -11.47
N ARG A 133 -1.11 -23.29 -10.15
CA ARG A 133 -1.46 -24.57 -9.52
C ARG A 133 -2.89 -24.59 -8.97
N CYS A 134 -3.74 -23.61 -9.32
CA CYS A 134 -5.12 -23.56 -8.83
C CYS A 134 -5.89 -24.87 -9.01
N GLU A 135 -5.81 -25.48 -10.20
CA GLU A 135 -6.46 -26.78 -10.49
C GLU A 135 -5.88 -27.93 -9.68
N GLU A 136 -4.57 -27.94 -9.43
CA GLU A 136 -3.92 -28.94 -8.59
C GLU A 136 -4.37 -28.84 -7.12
N ILE A 137 -4.53 -27.61 -6.62
CA ILE A 137 -4.85 -27.33 -5.21
C ILE A 137 -6.36 -27.49 -4.94
N PHE A 138 -7.22 -27.04 -5.86
CA PHE A 138 -8.66 -26.93 -5.64
C PHE A 138 -9.53 -27.72 -6.64
N GLY A 139 -8.97 -28.21 -7.74
CA GLY A 139 -9.69 -28.93 -8.79
C GLY A 139 -9.92 -30.42 -8.53
N GLY A 140 -9.50 -30.93 -7.37
CA GLY A 140 -9.71 -32.31 -6.92
C GLY A 140 -11.14 -32.57 -6.46
N GLY A 141 -12.10 -32.50 -7.39
CA GLY A 141 -13.47 -33.01 -7.23
C GLY A 141 -13.60 -34.44 -7.71
#